data_AF-A0A1Q6VPG8-F1
#
_entry.id   AF-A0A1Q6VPG8-F1
#
_cell.length_a   1.000
_cell.length_b   1.000
_cell.length_c   1.000
_cell.angle_alpha   90.00
_cell.angle_beta   90.00
_cell.angle_gamma   90.00
#
_symmetry.space_group_name_H-M   'P 1'
#
loop_
_entity.id
_entity.type
_entity.pdbx_description
1 polymer ?
#
loop_
_entity_poly.entity_id
_entity_poly.type
_entity_poly.pdbx_seq_one_letter_code
_entity_poly.pdbx_strand_id
1 'polypeptide(L)'
;MTGMGVSAGFIVLVPLFIVIGLFIGSAIVHVCLMIVGGANQSFETTFRVIAFSQGSTGPLQMIPVCGGLIAGVWALVCNCIGLARAHETDTGRAVLAVFLPLIVCCGGVLLIAFMFGGLAAWSTSQH
;
A
#
# COMPACT_ATOMS: atom_id res chain seq x y z
N MET A 1 -14.69 -20.98 23.18
CA MET A 1 -15.50 -19.91 23.82
C MET A 1 -14.68 -18.64 24.11
N THR A 2 -13.63 -18.33 23.34
CA THR A 2 -12.68 -17.23 23.64
C THR A 2 -12.99 -15.91 22.90
N GLY A 3 -14.26 -15.60 22.61
CA GLY A 3 -14.61 -14.66 21.51
C GLY A 3 -15.36 -13.36 21.85
N MET A 4 -15.59 -12.98 23.11
CA MET A 4 -16.44 -11.81 23.43
C MET A 4 -15.74 -10.61 24.08
N GLY A 5 -14.48 -10.72 24.50
CA GLY A 5 -13.68 -9.58 25.01
C GLY A 5 -12.86 -8.86 23.93
N VAL A 6 -12.64 -9.51 22.80
CA VAL A 6 -11.85 -9.00 21.65
C VAL A 6 -12.73 -8.12 20.73
N SER A 7 -14.05 -8.08 20.89
CA SER A 7 -14.96 -7.56 19.86
C SER A 7 -15.29 -6.06 19.94
N ALA A 8 -15.35 -5.42 21.11
CA ALA A 8 -15.75 -4.01 21.22
C ALA A 8 -14.56 -3.02 21.16
N GLY A 9 -13.46 -3.33 21.84
CA GLY A 9 -12.24 -2.50 21.80
C GLY A 9 -11.62 -2.44 20.41
N PHE A 10 -11.67 -3.53 19.65
CA PHE A 10 -11.20 -3.55 18.27
C PHE A 10 -12.02 -2.64 17.35
N ILE A 11 -13.33 -2.48 17.55
CA ILE A 11 -14.13 -1.57 16.72
C ILE A 11 -13.65 -0.11 16.86
N VAL A 12 -13.17 0.26 18.05
CA VAL A 12 -12.61 1.60 18.31
C VAL A 12 -11.14 1.70 17.86
N LEU A 13 -10.35 0.63 18.00
CA LEU A 13 -8.94 0.61 17.60
C LEU A 13 -8.72 0.44 16.10
N VAL A 14 -9.62 -0.23 15.37
CA VAL A 14 -9.52 -0.45 13.92
C VAL A 14 -9.36 0.86 13.13
N PRO A 15 -10.21 1.89 13.30
CA PRO A 15 -10.02 3.15 12.57
C PRO A 15 -8.68 3.82 12.90
N LEU A 16 -8.18 3.70 14.14
CA LEU A 16 -6.85 4.18 14.50
C LEU A 16 -5.75 3.46 13.71
N PHE A 17 -5.80 2.12 13.65
CA PHE A 17 -4.85 1.34 12.86
C PHE A 17 -4.94 1.64 11.36
N ILE A 18 -6.14 1.88 10.83
CA ILE A 18 -6.33 2.28 9.43
C ILE A 18 -5.67 3.63 9.17
N VAL A 19 -5.87 4.63 10.02
CA VAL A 19 -5.25 5.95 9.86
C VAL A 19 -3.73 5.86 9.93
N ILE A 20 -3.18 5.09 10.88
CA ILE A 20 -1.73 4.85 10.97
C ILE A 20 -1.22 4.18 9.69
N GLY A 21 -1.91 3.14 9.20
CA GLY A 21 -1.55 2.45 7.97
C GLY A 21 -1.59 3.36 6.74
N LEU A 22 -2.63 4.21 6.63
CA LEU A 22 -2.75 5.20 5.56
C LEU A 22 -1.64 6.24 5.62
N PHE A 23 -1.30 6.73 6.82
CA PHE A 23 -0.24 7.71 7.03
C PHE A 23 1.14 7.16 6.63
N ILE A 24 1.46 5.93 7.05
CA ILE A 24 2.71 5.26 6.67
C ILE A 24 2.71 4.98 5.17
N GLY A 25 1.62 4.44 4.62
CA GLY A 25 1.50 4.14 3.20
C GLY A 25 1.64 5.39 2.33
N SER A 26 1.02 6.51 2.72
CA SER A 26 1.18 7.77 2.02
C SER A 26 2.58 8.33 2.15
N ALA A 27 3.25 8.15 3.29
CA ALA A 27 4.63 8.61 3.47
C ALA A 27 5.57 7.89 2.51
N ILE A 28 5.41 6.58 2.36
CA ILE A 28 6.18 5.77 1.41
C ILE A 28 5.93 6.28 -0.03
N VAL A 29 4.67 6.43 -0.44
CA VAL A 29 4.34 6.90 -1.80
C VAL A 29 4.84 8.33 -2.05
N HIS A 30 4.78 9.21 -1.04
CA HIS A 30 5.30 10.57 -1.16
C HIS A 30 6.82 10.58 -1.34
N VAL A 31 7.54 9.74 -0.58
CA VAL A 31 8.98 9.53 -0.79
C VAL A 31 9.26 8.99 -2.19
N CYS A 32 8.48 8.03 -2.67
CA CYS A 32 8.61 7.54 -4.04
C CYS A 32 8.37 8.66 -5.07
N LEU A 33 7.38 9.52 -4.88
CA LEU A 33 7.14 10.72 -5.71
C LEU A 33 8.32 11.70 -5.66
N MET A 34 8.97 11.89 -4.50
CA MET A 34 10.18 12.70 -4.40
C MET A 34 11.34 12.08 -5.21
N ILE A 35 11.51 10.76 -5.16
CA ILE A 35 12.57 10.04 -5.89
C ILE A 35 12.38 10.17 -7.41
N VAL A 36 11.15 10.04 -7.91
CA VAL A 36 10.87 10.21 -9.37
C VAL A 36 10.70 11.67 -9.81
N GLY A 37 10.87 12.64 -8.90
CA GLY A 37 10.71 14.06 -9.19
C GLY A 37 9.28 14.45 -9.58
N GLY A 38 8.28 13.78 -9.01
CA GLY A 38 6.85 14.07 -9.20
C GLY A 38 6.17 14.75 -8.00
N ALA A 39 6.86 14.91 -6.87
CA ALA A 39 6.31 15.54 -5.66
C ALA A 39 6.28 17.08 -5.74
N ASN A 40 5.37 17.65 -6.54
CA ASN A 40 5.26 19.11 -6.70
C ASN A 40 4.40 19.80 -5.61
N GLN A 41 3.81 19.03 -4.71
CA GLN A 41 2.90 19.51 -3.66
C GLN A 41 3.24 18.84 -2.34
N SER A 42 2.70 19.35 -1.24
CA SER A 42 2.97 18.86 0.10
C SER A 42 2.51 17.41 0.33
N PHE A 43 3.04 16.79 1.38
CA PHE A 43 2.62 15.47 1.85
C PHE A 43 1.11 15.38 2.14
N GLU A 44 0.49 16.45 2.62
CA GLU A 44 -0.94 16.51 2.90
C GLU A 44 -1.77 16.21 1.64
N THR A 45 -1.31 16.69 0.48
CA THR A 45 -1.94 16.39 -0.82
C THR A 45 -1.89 14.90 -1.12
N THR A 46 -0.74 14.25 -0.95
CA THR A 46 -0.59 12.80 -1.15
C THR A 46 -1.47 12.01 -0.17
N PHE A 47 -1.46 12.38 1.11
CA PHE A 47 -2.27 11.73 2.14
C PHE A 47 -3.76 11.82 1.83
N ARG A 48 -4.26 13.01 1.44
CA ARG A 48 -5.66 13.20 1.04
C ARG A 48 -6.05 12.33 -0.15
N VAL A 49 -5.22 12.30 -1.20
CA VAL A 49 -5.50 11.48 -2.39
C VAL A 49 -5.60 10.00 -2.02
N ILE A 50 -4.65 9.49 -1.23
CA ILE A 50 -4.63 8.08 -0.82
C ILE A 50 -5.81 7.77 0.11
N ALA A 51 -6.09 8.64 1.09
CA ALA A 51 -7.23 8.47 2.01
C ALA A 51 -8.57 8.42 1.26
N PHE A 52 -8.80 9.33 0.30
CA PHE A 52 -10.03 9.33 -0.50
C PHE A 52 -10.10 8.13 -1.45
N SER A 53 -8.98 7.71 -2.06
CA SER A 53 -8.94 6.55 -2.95
C SER A 53 -9.27 5.26 -2.18
N GLN A 54 -8.69 5.08 -0.98
CA GLN A 54 -8.96 3.92 -0.12
C GLN A 54 -10.39 3.95 0.43
N GLY A 55 -10.89 5.11 0.83
CA GLY A 55 -12.28 5.27 1.28
C GLY A 55 -13.29 4.97 0.17
N SER A 56 -13.03 5.42 -1.07
CA SER A 56 -13.92 5.19 -2.22
C SER A 56 -13.91 3.74 -2.73
N THR A 57 -12.80 3.01 -2.53
CA THR A 57 -12.66 1.62 -2.99
C THR A 57 -13.11 0.61 -1.94
N GLY A 58 -13.19 1.00 -0.67
CA GLY A 58 -13.66 0.16 0.43
C GLY A 58 -14.99 -0.56 0.17
N PRO A 59 -16.05 0.13 -0.33
CA PRO A 59 -17.34 -0.51 -0.62
C PRO A 59 -17.28 -1.63 -1.66
N LEU A 60 -16.31 -1.60 -2.59
CA LEU A 60 -16.16 -2.65 -3.63
C LEU A 60 -15.79 -4.00 -3.03
N GLN A 61 -15.20 -4.03 -1.82
CA GLN A 61 -14.89 -5.27 -1.11
C GLN A 61 -16.13 -6.01 -0.60
N MET A 62 -17.32 -5.39 -0.66
CA MET A 62 -18.58 -6.03 -0.29
C MET A 62 -18.98 -7.15 -1.28
N ILE A 63 -18.41 -7.15 -2.50
CA ILE A 63 -18.67 -8.17 -3.52
C ILE A 63 -17.86 -9.44 -3.18
N PRO A 64 -18.50 -10.59 -2.93
CA PRO A 64 -17.79 -11.83 -2.65
C PRO A 64 -16.98 -12.30 -3.86
N VAL A 65 -15.89 -13.04 -3.62
CA VAL A 65 -14.97 -13.63 -4.61
C VAL A 65 -14.11 -12.60 -5.37
N CYS A 66 -14.71 -11.59 -6.02
CA CYS A 66 -14.00 -10.67 -6.91
C CYS A 66 -13.82 -9.25 -6.34
N GLY A 67 -14.52 -8.89 -5.27
CA GLY A 67 -14.52 -7.53 -4.73
C GLY A 67 -13.15 -7.01 -4.33
N GLY A 68 -12.31 -7.84 -3.71
CA GLY A 68 -10.94 -7.47 -3.35
C GLY A 68 -10.05 -7.17 -4.55
N LEU A 69 -10.15 -7.97 -5.61
CA LEU A 69 -9.40 -7.79 -6.86
C LEU A 69 -9.82 -6.50 -7.57
N ILE A 70 -11.13 -6.28 -7.70
CA ILE A 70 -11.69 -5.08 -8.32
C ILE A 70 -11.33 -3.84 -7.49
N ALA A 71 -11.46 -3.91 -6.17
CA ALA A 71 -11.09 -2.82 -5.27
C ALA A 71 -9.61 -2.47 -5.38
N GLY A 72 -8.72 -3.46 -5.45
CA GLY A 72 -7.28 -3.24 -5.58
C GLY A 72 -6.90 -2.59 -6.91
N VAL A 73 -7.42 -3.10 -8.03
CA VAL A 73 -7.16 -2.53 -9.36
C VAL A 73 -7.72 -1.12 -9.44
N TRP A 74 -8.95 -0.89 -8.95
CA TRP A 74 -9.55 0.43 -8.97
C TRP A 74 -8.81 1.42 -8.07
N ALA A 75 -8.38 0.99 -6.87
CA ALA A 75 -7.57 1.81 -5.97
C ALA A 75 -6.24 2.23 -6.62
N LEU A 76 -5.60 1.32 -7.35
CA LEU A 76 -4.39 1.61 -8.09
C LEU A 76 -4.63 2.72 -9.14
N VAL A 77 -5.70 2.59 -9.92
CA VAL A 77 -6.08 3.59 -10.94
C VAL A 77 -6.38 4.95 -10.30
N CYS A 78 -7.18 4.96 -9.22
CA CYS A 78 -7.50 6.18 -8.48
C CYS A 78 -6.25 6.85 -7.89
N ASN A 79 -5.32 6.08 -7.33
CA ASN A 79 -4.07 6.60 -6.79
C ASN A 79 -3.20 7.21 -7.90
N CYS A 80 -3.03 6.52 -9.04
CA CYS A 80 -2.24 7.04 -10.16
C CYS A 80 -2.81 8.34 -10.72
N ILE A 81 -4.11 8.38 -11.03
CA ILE A 81 -4.77 9.57 -11.61
C ILE A 81 -4.86 10.68 -10.56
N GLY A 82 -5.22 10.35 -9.33
CA GLY A 82 -5.34 11.29 -8.23
C GLY A 82 -4.02 11.95 -7.90
N LEU A 83 -2.91 11.20 -7.85
CA LEU A 83 -1.59 11.76 -7.60
C LEU A 83 -1.08 12.56 -8.79
N ALA A 84 -1.25 12.06 -10.02
CA ALA A 84 -0.89 12.81 -11.23
C ALA A 84 -1.55 14.18 -11.26
N ARG A 85 -2.85 14.24 -10.96
CA ARG A 85 -3.62 15.47 -11.04
C ARG A 85 -3.43 16.40 -9.84
N ALA A 86 -3.32 15.84 -8.63
CA ALA A 86 -3.14 16.63 -7.42
C ALA A 86 -1.72 17.20 -7.30
N HIS A 87 -0.71 16.49 -7.79
CA HIS A 87 0.66 16.98 -7.86
C HIS A 87 1.01 17.64 -9.21
N GLU A 88 0.04 17.82 -10.12
CA GLU A 88 0.28 18.41 -11.45
C GLU A 88 1.52 17.79 -12.14
N THR A 89 1.63 16.47 -12.07
CA THR A 89 2.77 15.70 -12.57
C THR A 89 2.34 14.78 -13.70
N ASP A 90 3.31 14.27 -14.44
CA ASP A 90 3.03 13.35 -15.54
C ASP A 90 2.49 12.01 -15.01
N THR A 91 1.50 11.44 -15.70
CA THR A 91 0.90 10.16 -15.34
C THR A 91 1.95 9.05 -15.24
N GLY A 92 2.99 9.06 -16.08
CA GLY A 92 4.07 8.09 -16.03
C GLY A 92 4.88 8.17 -14.74
N ARG A 93 5.14 9.39 -14.23
CA ARG A 93 5.82 9.59 -12.93
C ARG A 93 4.94 9.13 -11.77
N ALA A 94 3.64 9.44 -11.81
CA ALA A 94 2.69 8.99 -10.80
C ALA A 94 2.57 7.46 -10.75
N VAL A 95 2.47 6.81 -11.92
CA VAL A 95 2.45 5.35 -12.04
C VAL A 95 3.74 4.74 -11.48
N LEU A 96 4.91 5.24 -11.89
CA LEU A 96 6.18 4.77 -11.34
C LEU A 96 6.24 4.92 -9.82
N ALA A 97 5.80 6.05 -9.26
CA ALA A 97 5.78 6.26 -7.82
C ALA A 97 4.83 5.32 -7.07
N VAL A 98 3.71 4.92 -7.67
CA VAL A 98 2.75 3.97 -7.06
C VAL A 98 3.25 2.53 -7.16
N PHE A 99 3.96 2.17 -8.22
CA PHE A 99 4.53 0.82 -8.39
C PHE A 99 5.87 0.63 -7.69
N LEU A 100 6.64 1.71 -7.42
CA LEU A 100 7.93 1.63 -6.73
C LEU A 100 7.85 0.91 -5.37
N PRO A 101 6.88 1.22 -4.49
CA PRO A 101 6.69 0.50 -3.24
C PRO A 101 6.40 -0.98 -3.45
N LEU A 102 5.63 -1.33 -4.48
CA LEU A 102 5.29 -2.71 -4.80
C LEU A 102 6.55 -3.48 -5.25
N ILE A 103 7.37 -2.86 -6.11
CA ILE A 103 8.62 -3.45 -6.58
C ILE A 103 9.61 -3.61 -5.42
N VAL A 104 9.74 -2.61 -4.53
CA VAL A 104 10.62 -2.69 -3.36
C VAL A 104 10.12 -3.72 -2.35
N CYS A 105 8.82 -3.77 -2.09
CA CYS A 105 8.23 -4.73 -1.17
C CYS A 105 8.31 -6.17 -1.71
N CYS A 106 7.82 -6.43 -2.92
CA CYS A 106 7.82 -7.76 -3.50
C CYS A 106 9.22 -8.21 -3.92
N GLY A 107 10.05 -7.32 -4.47
CA GLY A 107 11.45 -7.58 -4.78
C GLY A 107 12.28 -7.82 -3.52
N GLY A 108 12.07 -7.04 -2.46
CA GLY A 108 12.71 -7.24 -1.17
C GLY A 108 12.30 -8.55 -0.49
N VAL A 109 11.00 -8.89 -0.49
CA VAL A 109 10.50 -10.17 0.05
C VAL A 109 11.07 -11.35 -0.74
N LEU A 110 11.16 -11.28 -2.07
CA LEU A 110 11.77 -12.33 -2.87
C LEU A 110 13.27 -12.48 -2.58
N LEU A 111 14.02 -11.37 -2.48
CA LEU A 111 15.45 -11.42 -2.13
C LEU A 111 15.68 -12.01 -0.74
N ILE A 112 14.88 -11.59 0.25
CA ILE A 112 14.91 -12.13 1.61
C ILE A 112 14.57 -13.62 1.59
N ALA A 113 13.52 -14.03 0.87
CA ALA A 113 13.14 -15.44 0.73
C ALA A 113 14.25 -16.26 0.05
N PHE A 114 14.94 -15.71 -0.95
CA PHE A 114 16.11 -16.35 -1.58
C PHE A 114 17.30 -16.46 -0.61
N MET A 115 17.55 -15.44 0.22
CA MET A 115 18.64 -15.49 1.20
C MET A 115 18.35 -16.50 2.32
N PHE A 116 17.14 -16.51 2.88
CA PHE A 116 16.76 -17.48 3.91
C PHE A 116 16.57 -18.90 3.35
N GLY A 117 16.03 -19.04 2.14
CA GLY A 117 15.94 -20.32 1.44
C GLY A 117 17.31 -20.88 1.04
N GLY A 118 18.25 -20.01 0.63
CA GLY A 118 19.63 -20.37 0.33
C GLY A 118 20.43 -20.77 1.57
N LEU A 119 20.24 -20.07 2.70
CA LEU A 119 20.83 -20.43 3.99
C LEU A 119 20.29 -21.77 4.52
N ALA A 120 19.00 -22.03 4.37
CA ALA A 120 18.38 -23.31 4.76
C ALA A 120 18.85 -24.49 3.87
N ALA A 121 19.10 -24.25 2.59
CA ALA A 121 19.70 -25.25 1.68
C ALA A 121 21.20 -25.48 1.95
N TRP A 122 21.93 -24.45 2.39
CA TRP A 122 23.34 -24.59 2.75
C TRP A 122 23.53 -25.36 4.06
N SER A 123 22.68 -25.13 5.08
CA SER A 123 22.75 -25.86 6.35
C SER A 123 22.42 -27.36 6.22
N THR A 124 21.56 -27.74 5.28
CA THR A 124 21.25 -29.15 5.00
C THR A 124 22.35 -29.87 4.21
N SER A 125 23.23 -29.14 3.50
CA SER A 125 24.38 -29.72 2.80
C SER A 125 25.60 -30.03 3.69
N GLN A 126 25.56 -29.61 4.96
CA GLN A 126 26.62 -29.79 5.95
C GLN A 126 26.36 -30.97 6.93
N HIS A 127 25.27 -31.72 6.71
CA HIS A 127 24.93 -32.98 7.41
C HIS A 127 25.01 -34.16 6.43
#